data_AF-R5ZWS9-F1
#
_entry.id   AF-R5ZWS9-F1
#
_cell.length_a   1.000
_cell.length_b   1.000
_cell.length_c   1.000
_cell.angle_alpha   90.00
_cell.angle_beta   90.00
_cell.angle_gamma   90.00
#
_symmetry.space_group_name_H-M   'P 1'
#
loop_
_entity.id
_entity.type
_entity.pdbx_description
1 polymer ?
#
loop_
_entity_poly.entity_id
_entity_poly.type
_entity_poly.pdbx_seq_one_letter_code
_entity_poly.pdbx_strand_id
1 'polypeptide(L)'
;MSLSGFIAYKRVGWTGQTPWNPTNLNIMDKGIKDNNDMIANLRSEVSALNSNIDVKNCFCKNIASDGTFEGYGYNYCYYNKSTKTGILYFASRIETPDSTLNNFSGYYDVESVLEKMSIDFNTILESNYIPYDSAGVVRQKLVGYGTTLLYSSANKHYAFARYYTKDGKKGAWATTEFKKDDYITGSLIFS
;
A
#
# COMPACT_ATOMS: atom_id res chain seq x y z
N MET A 1 -7.90 -1.83 22.48
CA MET A 1 -9.24 -1.76 23.12
C MET A 1 -9.59 -3.12 23.69
N SER A 2 -10.16 -3.21 24.90
CA SER A 2 -10.46 -4.49 25.56
C SER A 2 -11.81 -5.04 25.13
N LEU A 3 -11.82 -6.34 24.81
CA LEU A 3 -12.97 -7.17 24.46
C LEU A 3 -14.10 -7.18 25.53
N SER A 4 -13.82 -6.62 26.71
CA SER A 4 -14.69 -6.63 27.89
C SER A 4 -16.00 -5.86 27.70
N GLY A 5 -16.02 -4.81 26.87
CA GLY A 5 -17.25 -4.07 26.57
C GLY A 5 -18.24 -4.86 25.70
N PHE A 6 -17.74 -5.72 24.81
CA PHE A 6 -18.54 -6.44 23.81
C PHE A 6 -19.20 -7.72 24.38
N ILE A 7 -18.63 -8.31 25.43
CA ILE A 7 -19.06 -9.60 26.00
C ILE A 7 -20.18 -9.47 27.07
N ALA A 8 -20.44 -8.27 27.59
CA ALA A 8 -21.39 -8.08 28.70
C ALA A 8 -22.89 -8.14 28.30
N TYR A 9 -23.21 -8.38 27.03
CA TYR A 9 -24.59 -8.35 26.55
C TYR A 9 -25.38 -9.62 26.91
N LYS A 10 -26.32 -9.51 27.87
CA LYS A 10 -27.27 -10.56 28.22
C LYS A 10 -28.60 -10.31 27.53
N ARG A 11 -29.00 -11.17 26.58
CA ARG A 11 -30.34 -11.14 25.98
C ARG A 11 -31.39 -11.34 27.08
N VAL A 12 -32.38 -10.45 27.16
CA VAL A 12 -33.52 -10.60 28.07
C VAL A 12 -34.41 -11.73 27.53
N GLY A 13 -34.53 -12.83 28.29
CA GLY A 13 -35.37 -13.98 27.94
C GLY A 13 -36.80 -13.75 28.39
N TRP A 14 -37.71 -13.48 27.45
CA TRP A 14 -39.13 -13.26 27.71
C TRP A 14 -39.90 -14.59 27.65
N THR A 15 -39.89 -15.37 28.73
CA THR A 15 -40.82 -16.52 28.84
C THR A 15 -41.56 -16.47 30.19
N GLY A 16 -42.89 -16.35 30.13
CA GLY A 16 -43.78 -16.56 31.29
C GLY A 16 -44.13 -15.37 32.20
N GLN A 17 -43.78 -14.12 31.87
CA GLN A 17 -44.13 -12.95 32.70
C GLN A 17 -45.24 -12.07 32.09
N THR A 18 -46.03 -11.40 32.95
CA THR A 18 -47.05 -10.43 32.53
C THR A 18 -46.38 -9.31 31.73
N PRO A 19 -46.80 -9.03 30.47
CA PRO A 19 -45.94 -8.32 29.51
C PRO A 19 -45.60 -6.87 29.86
N TRP A 20 -46.34 -6.21 30.76
CA TRP A 20 -46.30 -4.75 30.92
C TRP A 20 -46.37 -4.28 32.39
N ASN A 21 -45.66 -4.93 33.30
CA ASN A 21 -45.49 -4.37 34.65
C ASN A 21 -44.36 -3.31 34.67
N PRO A 22 -44.32 -2.42 35.67
CA PRO A 22 -43.31 -1.35 35.75
C PRO A 22 -41.86 -1.87 35.68
N THR A 23 -41.59 -3.06 36.24
CA THR A 23 -40.27 -3.69 36.19
C THR A 23 -39.85 -4.05 34.76
N ASN A 24 -40.75 -4.65 33.99
CA ASN A 24 -40.51 -5.05 32.60
C ASN A 24 -40.36 -3.83 31.67
N LEU A 25 -41.13 -2.77 31.93
CA LEU A 25 -40.97 -1.50 31.23
C LEU A 25 -39.61 -0.84 31.50
N ASN A 26 -39.15 -0.83 32.76
CA ASN A 26 -37.83 -0.29 33.12
C ASN A 26 -36.67 -1.10 32.50
N ILE A 27 -36.80 -2.42 32.44
CA ILE A 27 -35.81 -3.30 31.78
C ILE A 27 -35.77 -3.03 30.27
N MET A 28 -36.93 -2.87 29.64
CA MET A 28 -37.02 -2.53 28.22
C MET A 28 -36.42 -1.16 27.92
N ASP A 29 -36.76 -0.13 28.71
CA ASP A 29 -36.23 1.23 28.55
C ASP A 29 -34.70 1.26 28.70
N LYS A 30 -34.17 0.59 29.73
CA LYS A 30 -32.72 0.41 29.88
C LYS A 30 -32.11 -0.31 28.68
N GLY A 31 -32.72 -1.39 28.20
CA GLY A 31 -32.23 -2.13 27.05
C GLY A 31 -32.22 -1.30 25.76
N ILE A 32 -33.24 -0.47 25.54
CA ILE A 32 -33.31 0.47 24.40
C ILE A 32 -32.19 1.51 24.52
N LYS A 33 -32.00 2.09 25.70
CA LYS A 33 -30.93 3.07 25.96
C LYS A 33 -29.54 2.46 25.71
N ASP A 34 -29.26 1.30 26.31
CA ASP A 34 -27.98 0.61 26.16
C ASP A 34 -27.72 0.28 24.67
N ASN A 35 -28.74 -0.17 23.92
CA ASN A 35 -28.62 -0.42 22.48
C ASN A 35 -28.33 0.86 21.68
N ASN A 36 -29.00 1.98 22.00
CA ASN A 36 -28.77 3.26 21.34
C ASN A 36 -27.36 3.78 21.58
N ASP A 37 -26.85 3.65 22.82
CA ASP A 37 -25.48 4.02 23.18
C ASP A 37 -24.46 3.17 22.41
N MET A 38 -24.71 1.85 22.26
CA MET A 38 -23.87 0.98 21.43
C MET A 38 -23.87 1.38 19.96
N ILE A 39 -25.04 1.68 19.38
CA ILE A 39 -25.15 2.12 17.99
C ILE A 39 -24.38 3.44 17.79
N ALA A 40 -24.47 4.38 18.74
CA ALA A 40 -23.72 5.63 18.69
C ALA A 40 -22.20 5.40 18.70
N ASN A 41 -21.71 4.51 19.57
CA ASN A 41 -20.30 4.15 19.63
C ASN A 41 -19.83 3.50 18.33
N LEU A 42 -20.59 2.53 17.79
CA LEU A 42 -20.28 1.89 16.51
C LEU A 42 -20.21 2.90 15.36
N ARG A 43 -21.13 3.86 15.31
CA ARG A 43 -21.09 4.94 14.30
C ARG A 43 -19.84 5.78 14.44
N SER A 44 -19.43 6.12 15.66
CA SER A 44 -18.20 6.86 15.92
C SER A 44 -16.95 6.10 15.47
N GLU A 45 -16.85 4.82 15.81
CA GLU A 45 -15.73 3.96 15.42
C GLU A 45 -15.62 3.79 13.90
N VAL A 46 -16.74 3.54 13.22
CA VAL A 46 -16.80 3.43 11.75
C VAL A 46 -16.40 4.74 11.09
N SER A 47 -16.86 5.88 11.61
CA SER A 47 -16.44 7.20 11.12
C SER A 47 -14.93 7.41 11.30
N ALA A 48 -14.37 7.02 12.44
CA ALA A 48 -12.93 7.12 12.68
C ALA A 48 -12.12 6.23 11.72
N LEU A 49 -12.53 4.97 11.53
CA LEU A 49 -11.91 4.05 10.56
C LEU A 49 -11.93 4.62 9.14
N ASN A 50 -13.09 5.09 8.69
CA ASN A 50 -13.23 5.71 7.37
C ASN A 50 -12.39 6.99 7.23
N SER A 51 -12.23 7.76 8.30
CA SER A 51 -11.43 8.98 8.28
C SER A 51 -9.92 8.72 8.24
N ASN A 52 -9.44 7.54 8.62
CA ASN A 52 -8.00 7.25 8.75
C ASN A 52 -7.35 6.74 7.47
N ILE A 53 -8.11 6.13 6.56
CA ILE A 53 -7.58 5.59 5.30
C ILE A 53 -7.82 6.59 4.16
N ASP A 54 -6.74 7.07 3.56
CA ASP A 54 -6.76 7.83 2.31
C ASP A 54 -6.47 6.91 1.12
N VAL A 55 -7.25 7.09 0.06
CA VAL A 55 -6.97 6.52 -1.25
C VAL A 55 -6.45 7.63 -2.15
N LYS A 56 -5.20 7.52 -2.58
CA LYS A 56 -4.53 8.54 -3.41
C LYS A 56 -4.01 7.92 -4.69
N ASN A 57 -3.94 8.70 -5.76
CA ASN A 57 -3.37 8.27 -7.02
C ASN A 57 -2.75 9.43 -7.78
N CYS A 58 -1.81 9.13 -8.66
CA CYS A 58 -1.25 10.09 -9.60
C CYS A 58 -0.72 9.38 -10.85
N PHE A 59 -0.76 10.09 -11.97
CA PHE A 59 0.00 9.74 -13.16
C PHE A 59 1.19 10.71 -13.28
N CYS A 60 2.40 10.18 -13.33
CA CYS A 60 3.61 11.00 -13.43
C CYS A 60 4.79 10.21 -13.99
N LYS A 61 5.89 10.92 -14.26
CA LYS A 61 7.20 10.29 -14.37
C LYS A 61 7.51 9.65 -13.02
N ASN A 62 7.65 8.34 -13.02
CA ASN A 62 7.86 7.55 -11.80
C ASN A 62 9.05 6.59 -11.93
N ILE A 63 9.64 6.50 -13.13
CA ILE A 63 10.95 5.89 -13.37
C ILE A 63 11.89 6.98 -13.90
N ALA A 64 13.06 7.05 -13.30
CA ALA A 64 14.13 7.96 -13.70
C ALA A 64 15.50 7.28 -13.56
N SER A 65 16.53 7.97 -14.03
CA SER A 65 17.92 7.58 -13.84
C SER A 65 18.82 8.80 -13.88
N ASP A 66 20.09 8.62 -13.50
CA ASP A 66 21.14 9.61 -13.73
C ASP A 66 21.52 9.74 -15.22
N GLY A 67 20.95 8.89 -16.09
CA GLY A 67 21.12 8.89 -17.53
C GLY A 67 19.84 9.28 -18.27
N THR A 68 19.56 8.62 -19.40
CA THR A 68 18.37 8.91 -20.23
C THR A 68 17.18 7.99 -19.94
N PHE A 69 17.30 7.03 -19.01
CA PHE A 69 16.25 6.06 -18.73
C PHE A 69 15.08 6.72 -18.00
N GLU A 70 13.90 6.74 -18.64
CA GLU A 70 12.69 7.38 -18.12
C GLU A 70 11.44 6.53 -18.37
N GLY A 71 10.52 6.57 -17.41
CA GLY A 71 9.21 5.94 -17.55
C GLY A 71 8.11 6.69 -16.81
N TYR A 72 6.91 6.59 -17.37
CA TYR A 72 5.70 7.25 -16.89
C TYR A 72 4.65 6.21 -16.55
N GLY A 73 3.88 6.47 -15.50
CA GLY A 73 3.00 5.44 -14.98
C GLY A 73 1.91 5.93 -14.05
N TYR A 74 0.95 5.04 -13.83
CA TYR A 74 -0.07 5.19 -12.81
C TYR A 74 0.44 4.65 -11.48
N ASN A 75 0.18 5.41 -10.43
CA ASN A 75 0.54 5.08 -9.07
C ASN A 75 -0.73 5.18 -8.21
N TYR A 76 -0.98 4.19 -7.37
CA TYR A 76 -2.16 4.08 -6.53
C TYR A 76 -1.76 3.70 -5.11
N CYS A 77 -2.18 4.48 -4.12
CA CYS A 77 -1.78 4.33 -2.73
C CYS A 77 -2.98 4.19 -1.81
N TYR A 78 -2.94 3.18 -0.94
CA TYR A 78 -3.73 3.14 0.28
C TYR A 78 -2.85 3.62 1.44
N TYR A 79 -3.25 4.69 2.12
CA TYR A 79 -2.44 5.32 3.17
C TYR A 79 -3.22 5.46 4.46
N ASN A 80 -2.69 4.95 5.57
CA ASN A 80 -3.25 5.14 6.89
C ASN A 80 -2.62 6.37 7.55
N LYS A 81 -3.39 7.46 7.69
CA LYS A 81 -2.95 8.71 8.30
C LYS A 81 -2.57 8.59 9.77
N SER A 82 -3.20 7.66 10.50
CA SER A 82 -2.96 7.48 11.92
C SER A 82 -1.63 6.78 12.18
N THR A 83 -1.32 5.73 11.41
CA THR A 83 -0.05 4.98 11.57
C THR A 83 1.06 5.48 10.64
N LYS A 84 0.74 6.40 9.72
CA LYS A 84 1.61 6.88 8.64
C LYS A 84 2.17 5.75 7.77
N THR A 85 1.42 4.67 7.62
CA THR A 85 1.83 3.49 6.84
C THR A 85 1.04 3.44 5.55
N GLY A 86 1.69 3.11 4.43
CA GLY A 86 1.01 2.98 3.15
C GLY A 86 1.46 1.78 2.34
N ILE A 87 0.59 1.40 1.40
CA ILE A 87 0.85 0.43 0.34
C ILE A 87 0.65 1.16 -0.97
N LEU A 88 1.72 1.25 -1.75
CA LEU A 88 1.73 1.87 -3.07
C LEU A 88 1.86 0.78 -4.14
N TYR A 89 0.97 0.81 -5.12
CA TYR A 89 1.05 0.02 -6.34
C TYR A 89 1.39 0.94 -7.51
N PHE A 90 2.22 0.46 -8.43
CA PHE A 90 2.59 1.23 -9.61
C PHE A 90 2.63 0.37 -10.86
N ALA A 91 2.37 1.01 -11.99
CA ALA A 91 2.59 0.47 -13.32
C ALA A 91 3.19 1.57 -14.19
N SER A 92 4.38 1.32 -14.72
CA SER A 92 5.19 2.28 -15.47
C SER A 92 5.50 1.73 -16.85
N ARG A 93 5.32 2.56 -17.88
CA ARG A 93 5.80 2.29 -19.23
C ARG A 93 7.13 3.00 -19.45
N ILE A 94 8.09 2.30 -20.04
CA ILE A 94 9.39 2.87 -20.42
C ILE A 94 9.20 3.73 -21.68
N GLU A 95 9.52 5.02 -21.57
CA GLU A 95 9.40 5.98 -22.69
C GLU A 95 10.75 6.18 -23.38
N THR A 96 11.80 6.32 -22.57
CA THR A 96 13.15 6.56 -23.05
C THR A 96 14.04 5.45 -22.48
N PRO A 97 14.51 4.50 -23.31
CA PRO A 97 15.45 3.49 -22.86
C PRO A 97 16.85 4.08 -22.65
N ASP A 98 17.69 3.39 -21.88
CA ASP A 98 19.11 3.74 -21.80
C ASP A 98 19.85 3.20 -23.04
N SER A 99 20.85 3.94 -23.51
CA SER A 99 21.75 3.52 -24.58
C SER A 99 23.12 3.05 -24.08
N THR A 100 23.41 3.26 -22.79
CA THR A 100 24.72 3.02 -22.18
C THR A 100 24.76 1.67 -21.47
N LEU A 101 25.42 0.69 -22.08
CA LEU A 101 25.42 -0.76 -21.74
C LEU A 101 25.66 -1.16 -20.27
N ASN A 102 26.11 -0.25 -19.39
CA ASN A 102 26.55 -0.58 -18.03
C ASN A 102 25.92 0.28 -16.93
N ASN A 103 24.86 1.05 -17.22
CA ASN A 103 24.26 1.91 -16.21
C ASN A 103 23.26 1.15 -15.34
N PHE A 104 23.62 0.98 -14.07
CA PHE A 104 22.79 0.43 -13.00
C PHE A 104 21.99 1.55 -12.29
N SER A 105 21.60 2.60 -13.03
CA SER A 105 21.14 3.86 -12.47
C SER A 105 19.62 4.06 -12.53
N GLY A 106 18.86 3.09 -13.08
CA GLY A 106 17.40 3.17 -13.12
C GLY A 106 16.78 2.97 -11.74
N TYR A 107 15.93 3.90 -11.33
CA TYR A 107 15.23 3.86 -10.05
C TYR A 107 13.75 4.21 -10.20
N TYR A 108 12.97 3.75 -9.23
CA TYR A 108 11.60 4.22 -9.03
C TYR A 108 11.64 5.47 -8.13
N ASP A 109 11.10 6.57 -8.61
CA ASP A 109 11.16 7.88 -7.93
C ASP A 109 10.04 8.00 -6.89
N VAL A 110 10.21 7.26 -5.79
CA VAL A 110 9.22 7.16 -4.70
C VAL A 110 8.91 8.53 -4.09
N GLU A 111 9.93 9.37 -3.92
CA GLU A 111 9.81 10.70 -3.31
C GLU A 111 8.89 11.60 -4.14
N SER A 112 9.18 11.77 -5.43
CA SER A 112 8.34 12.59 -6.31
C SER A 112 6.91 12.04 -6.45
N VAL A 113 6.75 10.71 -6.46
CA VAL A 113 5.43 10.07 -6.54
C VAL A 113 4.60 10.36 -5.30
N LEU A 114 5.16 10.15 -4.10
CA LEU A 114 4.44 10.35 -2.84
C LEU A 114 4.22 11.83 -2.53
N GLU A 115 5.15 12.72 -2.91
CA GLU A 115 4.97 14.17 -2.82
C GLU A 115 3.75 14.64 -3.64
N LYS A 116 3.58 14.13 -4.87
CA LYS A 116 2.40 14.41 -5.71
C LYS A 116 1.10 13.91 -5.10
N MET A 117 1.17 12.91 -4.23
CA MET A 117 0.03 12.44 -3.45
C MET A 117 -0.11 13.18 -2.11
N SER A 118 0.79 14.12 -1.78
CA SER A 118 0.86 14.76 -0.46
C SER A 118 0.95 13.71 0.65
N ILE A 119 1.90 12.78 0.51
CA ILE A 119 2.26 11.76 1.48
C ILE A 119 3.75 11.87 1.75
N ASP A 120 4.10 12.01 3.02
CA ASP A 120 5.48 11.87 3.48
C ASP A 120 5.74 10.42 3.89
N PHE A 121 6.96 9.93 3.69
CA PHE A 121 7.41 8.63 4.17
C PHE A 121 8.82 8.72 4.74
N ASN A 122 9.17 7.83 5.67
CA ASN A 122 10.51 7.75 6.25
C ASN A 122 11.29 6.56 5.70
N THR A 123 10.63 5.43 5.49
CA THR A 123 11.31 4.16 5.17
C THR A 123 10.42 3.26 4.33
N ILE A 124 11.02 2.59 3.35
CA ILE A 124 10.39 1.47 2.64
C ILE A 124 10.67 0.19 3.42
N LEU A 125 9.59 -0.49 3.82
CA LEU A 125 9.62 -1.74 4.59
C LEU A 125 9.76 -2.94 3.67
N GLU A 126 9.09 -2.90 2.52
CA GLU A 126 9.07 -3.98 1.53
C GLU A 126 8.85 -3.41 0.13
N SER A 127 9.39 -4.07 -0.88
CA SER A 127 9.10 -3.74 -2.28
C SER A 127 9.33 -4.92 -3.22
N ASN A 128 8.60 -4.92 -4.33
CA ASN A 128 8.71 -5.91 -5.39
C ASN A 128 8.29 -5.28 -6.72
N TYR A 129 8.74 -5.85 -7.83
CA TYR A 129 8.30 -5.43 -9.15
C TYR A 129 8.39 -6.59 -10.15
N ILE A 130 7.71 -6.47 -11.28
CA ILE A 130 7.79 -7.43 -12.39
C ILE A 130 7.92 -6.63 -13.69
N PRO A 131 8.97 -6.89 -14.49
CA PRO A 131 9.13 -6.30 -15.80
C PRO A 131 8.44 -7.16 -16.87
N TYR A 132 7.78 -6.49 -17.81
CA TYR A 132 7.11 -7.06 -18.97
C TYR A 132 7.63 -6.39 -20.23
N ASP A 133 7.64 -7.13 -21.34
CA ASP A 133 7.82 -6.51 -22.65
C ASP A 133 6.54 -5.80 -23.10
N SER A 134 6.61 -5.12 -24.25
CA SER A 134 5.47 -4.40 -24.83
C SER A 134 4.27 -5.29 -25.21
N ALA A 135 4.44 -6.61 -25.26
CA ALA A 135 3.36 -7.58 -25.48
C ALA A 135 2.75 -8.10 -24.17
N GLY A 136 3.23 -7.65 -23.01
CA GLY A 136 2.78 -8.11 -21.70
C GLY A 136 3.37 -9.46 -21.28
N VAL A 137 4.47 -9.90 -21.91
CA VAL A 137 5.18 -11.12 -21.52
C VAL A 137 6.25 -10.78 -20.49
N VAL A 138 6.28 -11.53 -19.38
CA VAL A 138 7.28 -11.34 -18.33
C VAL A 138 8.69 -11.49 -18.89
N ARG A 139 9.53 -10.48 -18.65
CA ARG A 139 10.95 -10.53 -19.01
C ARG A 139 11.71 -11.33 -17.96
N GLN A 140 11.57 -12.66 -17.98
CA GLN A 140 12.08 -13.59 -16.95
C GLN A 140 13.57 -13.41 -16.61
N LYS A 141 14.40 -13.03 -17.58
CA LYS A 141 15.82 -12.72 -17.35
C LYS A 141 16.04 -11.62 -16.31
N LEU A 142 15.10 -10.70 -16.19
CA LEU A 142 15.18 -9.57 -15.27
C LEU A 142 14.69 -9.94 -13.86
N VAL A 143 13.80 -10.92 -13.70
CA VAL A 143 13.20 -11.26 -12.39
C VAL A 143 14.20 -11.95 -11.43
N GLY A 144 15.21 -12.66 -11.94
CA GLY A 144 16.16 -13.41 -11.09
C GLY A 144 15.46 -14.46 -10.19
N TYR A 145 15.98 -14.69 -8.99
CA TYR A 145 15.28 -15.46 -7.94
C TYR A 145 14.24 -14.61 -7.18
N GLY A 146 14.19 -13.31 -7.46
CA GLY A 146 13.26 -12.34 -6.90
C GLY A 146 13.72 -10.91 -7.20
N THR A 147 12.80 -9.96 -7.02
CA THR A 147 12.94 -8.55 -7.39
C THR A 147 12.63 -7.65 -6.20
N THR A 148 13.38 -6.57 -6.03
CA THR A 148 13.16 -5.58 -4.97
C THR A 148 13.65 -4.22 -5.42
N LEU A 149 13.06 -3.15 -4.89
CA LEU A 149 13.72 -1.86 -4.90
C LEU A 149 14.79 -1.86 -3.79
N LEU A 150 16.01 -1.41 -4.11
CA LEU A 150 17.12 -1.32 -3.17
C LEU A 150 17.53 0.14 -3.01
N TYR A 151 17.49 0.62 -1.78
CA TYR A 151 17.98 1.97 -1.47
C TYR A 151 19.50 2.04 -1.69
N SER A 152 19.94 2.96 -2.54
CA SER A 152 21.35 3.33 -2.70
C SER A 152 21.64 4.56 -1.85
N SER A 153 22.43 4.41 -0.79
CA SER A 153 22.86 5.57 0.02
C SER A 153 23.76 6.53 -0.74
N ALA A 154 24.48 6.04 -1.76
CA ALA A 154 25.36 6.85 -2.61
C ALA A 154 24.54 7.78 -3.52
N ASN A 155 23.45 7.28 -4.10
CA ASN A 155 22.66 8.01 -5.09
C ASN A 155 21.33 8.53 -4.51
N LYS A 156 20.99 8.15 -3.27
CA LYS A 156 19.76 8.51 -2.54
C LYS A 156 18.46 8.13 -3.26
N HIS A 157 18.48 7.08 -4.06
CA HIS A 157 17.32 6.59 -4.81
C HIS A 157 17.08 5.08 -4.61
N TYR A 158 15.86 4.64 -4.89
CA TYR A 158 15.43 3.25 -4.82
C TYR A 158 15.59 2.55 -6.18
N ALA A 159 16.79 1.98 -6.40
CA ALA A 159 17.16 1.35 -7.65
C ALA A 159 16.45 -0.01 -7.83
N PHE A 160 16.15 -0.35 -9.08
CA PHE A 160 15.63 -1.68 -9.39
C PHE A 160 16.74 -2.74 -9.25
N ALA A 161 16.51 -3.75 -8.40
CA ALA A 161 17.49 -4.80 -8.10
C ALA A 161 16.87 -6.20 -8.12
N ARG A 162 17.69 -7.21 -8.43
CA ARG A 162 17.31 -8.62 -8.39
C ARG A 162 18.20 -9.44 -7.44
N TYR A 163 17.68 -10.57 -7.02
CA TYR A 163 18.42 -11.62 -6.32
C TYR A 163 19.04 -12.59 -7.35
N TYR A 164 20.37 -12.73 -7.30
CA TYR A 164 21.14 -13.65 -8.15
C TYR A 164 21.19 -15.08 -7.60
N THR A 165 20.97 -15.24 -6.30
CA THR A 165 20.93 -16.54 -5.62
C THR A 165 19.73 -16.60 -4.67
N LYS A 166 19.31 -17.82 -4.30
CA LYS A 166 18.30 -18.02 -3.25
C LYS A 166 18.75 -17.44 -1.90
N ASP A 167 20.06 -17.36 -1.66
CA ASP A 167 20.67 -16.86 -0.42
C ASP A 167 20.74 -15.32 -0.36
N GLY A 168 20.10 -14.62 -1.31
CA GLY A 168 19.90 -13.18 -1.21
C GLY A 168 21.04 -12.29 -1.72
N LYS A 169 21.99 -12.81 -2.52
CA LYS A 169 23.00 -11.95 -3.16
C LYS A 169 22.30 -11.01 -4.15
N LYS A 170 22.34 -9.72 -3.83
CA LYS A 170 21.74 -8.64 -4.62
C LYS A 170 22.70 -8.17 -5.71
N GLY A 171 22.17 -7.80 -6.85
CA GLY A 171 22.88 -6.96 -7.81
C GLY A 171 21.88 -6.21 -8.67
N ALA A 172 22.33 -5.10 -9.22
CA ALA A 172 21.52 -4.24 -10.07
C ALA A 172 21.47 -4.78 -11.51
N TRP A 173 20.54 -4.28 -12.32
CA TRP A 173 20.51 -4.54 -13.76
C TRP A 173 21.18 -3.44 -14.57
N ALA A 174 21.69 -3.79 -15.76
CA ALA A 174 21.92 -2.78 -16.77
C ALA A 174 20.54 -2.30 -17.30
N THR A 175 20.26 -1.01 -17.17
CA THR A 175 19.03 -0.35 -17.67
C THR A 175 18.80 -0.57 -19.16
N THR A 176 19.86 -0.87 -19.92
CA THR A 176 19.84 -1.19 -21.36
C THR A 176 19.09 -2.46 -21.71
N GLU A 177 18.77 -3.31 -20.74
CA GLU A 177 17.92 -4.48 -21.01
C GLU A 177 16.49 -4.05 -21.33
N PHE A 178 16.02 -2.89 -20.84
CA PHE A 178 14.70 -2.35 -21.12
C PHE A 178 14.63 -1.67 -22.48
N LYS A 179 13.49 -1.84 -23.16
CA LYS A 179 13.17 -1.19 -24.42
C LYS A 179 12.04 -0.18 -24.20
N LYS A 180 11.92 0.74 -25.15
CA LYS A 180 10.72 1.58 -25.24
C LYS A 180 9.47 0.69 -25.29
N ASP A 181 8.42 1.14 -24.62
CA ASP A 181 7.11 0.48 -24.48
C ASP A 181 7.10 -0.78 -23.60
N ASP A 182 8.23 -1.18 -23.01
CA ASP A 182 8.22 -2.16 -21.92
C ASP A 182 7.49 -1.61 -20.69
N TYR A 183 7.05 -2.50 -19.82
CA TYR A 183 6.36 -2.15 -18.58
C TYR A 183 7.07 -2.67 -17.34
N ILE A 184 7.03 -1.91 -16.26
CA ILE A 184 7.37 -2.37 -14.92
C ILE A 184 6.15 -2.15 -14.04
N THR A 185 5.64 -3.22 -13.44
CA THR A 185 4.60 -3.12 -12.40
C THR A 185 5.19 -3.51 -11.07
N GLY A 186 4.68 -2.97 -9.97
CA GLY A 186 5.20 -3.33 -8.67
C GLY A 186 4.42 -2.76 -7.51
N SER A 187 4.92 -3.04 -6.32
CA SER A 187 4.39 -2.48 -5.09
C SER A 187 5.49 -2.21 -4.08
N LEU A 188 5.19 -1.30 -3.16
CA LEU A 188 6.01 -1.05 -1.99
C LEU A 188 5.15 -0.76 -0.76
N ILE A 189 5.64 -1.18 0.40
CA ILE A 189 5.08 -0.87 1.71
C ILE A 189 6.02 0.13 2.39
N PHE A 190 5.49 1.19 2.96
CA PHE A 190 6.27 2.26 3.58
C PHE A 190 5.66 2.76 4.89
N SER A 191 6.48 3.42 5.70
CA SER A 191 6.13 4.10 6.96
C SER A 191 6.88 5.41 7.13
#